data_AF-A0A920VHK6-F1
#
_entry.id   AF-A0A920VHK6-F1
#
_cell.length_a   1.000
_cell.length_b   1.000
_cell.length_c   1.000
_cell.angle_alpha   90.00
_cell.angle_beta   90.00
_cell.angle_gamma   90.00
#
_symmetry.space_group_name_H-M   'P 1'
#
loop_
_entity.id
_entity.type
_entity.pdbx_description
1 polymer ?
#
loop_
_entity_poly.entity_id
_entity_poly.type
_entity_poly.pdbx_seq_one_letter_code
_entity_poly.pdbx_strand_id
1 'polypeptide(L)' 'MLVPGMGVRGAAVGASPSRLDRLGGIGVPTLVVHGTADPVFSVEHAVALADGIPEAELWLVEGLRSRKCRTA' A
#
# COMPACT_ATOMS: atom_id res chain seq x y z
N MET A 1 8.40 8.97 -10.47
CA MET A 1 8.81 7.86 -11.37
C MET A 1 7.56 7.34 -12.07
N LEU A 2 7.50 7.39 -13.40
CA LEU A 2 6.36 6.85 -14.15
C LEU A 2 6.50 5.33 -14.16
N VAL A 3 5.63 4.61 -13.44
CA VAL A 3 5.63 3.15 -13.44
C VAL A 3 5.11 2.68 -14.82
N PRO A 4 5.92 2.01 -15.67
CA PRO A 4 5.48 1.59 -17.00
C PRO A 4 4.27 0.64 -16.89
N GLY A 5 3.27 0.78 -17.77
CA GLY A 5 2.10 -0.12 -17.85
C GLY A 5 0.87 0.31 -17.02
N MET A 6 0.90 1.44 -16.31
CA MET A 6 -0.16 1.84 -15.38
C MET A 6 -1.15 2.90 -15.95
N GLY A 7 -0.94 3.32 -17.20
CA GLY A 7 -1.82 4.25 -17.93
C GLY A 7 -2.06 5.57 -17.20
N VAL A 8 -3.18 6.24 -17.50
CA VAL A 8 -3.55 7.54 -16.89
C VAL A 8 -3.69 7.47 -15.37
N ARG A 9 -4.05 6.32 -14.80
CA ARG A 9 -4.14 6.12 -13.34
C ARG A 9 -2.77 6.14 -12.68
N GLY A 10 -1.77 5.52 -13.32
CA GLY A 10 -0.39 5.59 -12.84
C GLY A 10 0.16 7.01 -12.81
N ALA A 11 -0.18 7.81 -13.82
CA ALA A 11 0.19 9.22 -13.86
C ALA A 11 -0.47 10.01 -12.71
N ALA A 12 -1.76 9.79 -12.45
CA ALA A 12 -2.47 10.44 -11.33
C ALA A 12 -1.90 10.06 -9.96
N VAL A 13 -1.56 8.78 -9.75
CA VAL A 13 -0.90 8.30 -8.52
C VAL A 13 0.49 8.95 -8.39
N GLY A 14 1.28 8.99 -9.47
CA GLY A 14 2.60 9.59 -9.45
C GLY A 14 2.60 11.11 -9.26
N ALA A 15 1.53 11.80 -9.66
CA ALA A 15 1.34 13.23 -9.41
C ALA A 15 0.85 13.54 -7.99
N SER A 16 0.43 12.53 -7.24
CA SER A 16 -0.02 12.70 -5.86
C SER A 16 1.18 12.71 -4.89
N PRO A 17 1.21 13.61 -3.90
CA PRO A 17 2.28 13.63 -2.91
C PRO A 17 2.26 12.38 -2.03
N SER A 18 3.43 12.06 -1.47
CA SER A 18 3.56 11.05 -0.42
C SER A 18 2.75 11.44 0.82
N ARG A 19 2.36 10.43 1.60
CA ARG A 19 1.64 10.59 2.88
C ARG A 19 2.39 9.94 4.04
N LEU A 20 3.60 9.43 3.81
CA LEU A 20 4.41 8.75 4.82
C LEU A 20 4.62 9.62 6.06
N ASP A 21 4.92 10.90 5.87
CA ASP A 21 5.15 11.86 6.97
C ASP A 21 3.91 12.10 7.86
N ARG A 22 2.72 11.66 7.42
CA ARG A 22 1.47 11.82 8.15
C ARG A 22 1.04 10.57 8.91
N LEU A 23 1.71 9.43 8.68
CA LEU A 23 1.32 8.14 9.28
C LEU A 23 1.43 8.17 10.81
N GLY A 24 2.40 8.90 11.36
CA GLY A 24 2.55 9.10 12.81
C GLY A 24 1.35 9.75 13.51
N GLY A 25 0.42 10.36 12.75
CA GLY A 25 -0.82 10.91 13.29
C GLY A 25 -1.93 9.87 13.52
N ILE A 26 -1.75 8.62 13.09
CA ILE A 26 -2.71 7.53 13.32
C ILE A 26 -2.49 7.00 14.73
N GLY A 27 -3.32 7.44 15.69
CA GLY A 27 -3.20 7.11 17.11
C GLY A 27 -4.07 5.93 17.59
N VAL A 28 -4.61 5.14 16.67
CA VAL A 28 -5.45 3.97 17.00
C VAL A 28 -4.75 2.68 16.59
N PRO A 29 -4.95 1.56 17.30
CA PRO A 29 -4.39 0.27 16.92
C PRO A 29 -4.72 -0.05 15.46
N THR A 30 -3.68 -0.38 14.69
CA THR A 30 -3.79 -0.54 13.24
C THR A 30 -3.17 -1.86 12.81
N LEU A 31 -3.90 -2.63 12.02
CA LEU A 31 -3.38 -3.82 11.36
C LEU A 31 -3.17 -3.53 9.87
N VAL A 32 -1.93 -3.61 9.41
CA VAL A 32 -1.56 -3.55 8.00
C VAL A 32 -1.62 -4.97 7.43
N VAL A 33 -2.46 -5.21 6.43
CA VAL A 33 -2.59 -6.52 5.78
C VAL A 33 -2.13 -6.43 4.34
N HIS A 34 -1.22 -7.31 3.91
CA HIS A 34 -0.72 -7.32 2.54
C HIS A 34 -0.54 -8.74 2.00
N GLY A 35 -0.85 -8.95 0.72
CA GLY A 35 -0.66 -10.24 0.06
C GLY A 35 0.74 -10.38 -0.54
N THR A 36 1.45 -11.47 -0.26
CA THR A 36 2.82 -11.65 -0.76
C THR A 36 2.91 -11.86 -2.28
N ALA A 37 1.78 -12.16 -2.93
CA ALA A 37 1.66 -12.35 -4.37
C ALA A 37 0.93 -11.19 -5.06
N ASP A 38 0.84 -10.00 -4.45
CA ASP A 38 0.26 -8.81 -5.08
C ASP A 38 1.12 -8.37 -6.30
N PRO A 39 0.56 -8.39 -7.53
CA PRO A 39 1.31 -8.00 -8.73
C PRO A 39 1.44 -6.49 -8.93
N VAL A 40 0.74 -5.66 -8.15
CA VAL A 40 0.71 -4.20 -8.32
C VAL A 40 1.66 -3.50 -7.36
N PHE A 41 1.71 -3.95 -6.11
CA PHE A 41 2.53 -3.32 -5.07
C PHE A 41 3.34 -4.38 -4.28
N SER A 42 4.62 -4.11 -4.10
CA SER A 42 5.52 -4.99 -3.33
C SER A 42 5.21 -4.95 -1.84
N VAL A 43 5.66 -5.98 -1.13
CA VAL A 43 5.60 -6.08 0.34
C VAL A 43 6.21 -4.85 1.04
N GLU A 44 7.26 -4.26 0.47
CA GLU A 44 7.91 -3.05 1.00
C GLU A 44 6.96 -1.87 1.26
N HIS A 45 5.87 -1.75 0.48
CA HIS A 45 4.88 -0.71 0.73
C HIS A 45 4.12 -0.95 2.03
N ALA A 46 3.84 -2.20 2.37
CA ALA A 46 3.18 -2.57 3.62
C ALA A 46 4.12 -2.42 4.82
N VAL A 47 5.40 -2.75 4.65
CA VAL A 47 6.45 -2.50 5.67
C VAL A 47 6.54 -1.01 5.98
N ALA A 48 6.64 -0.16 4.96
CA ALA A 48 6.70 1.29 5.16
C ALA A 48 5.45 1.87 5.86
N LEU A 49 4.27 1.26 5.68
CA LEU A 49 3.06 1.64 6.40
C LEU A 49 3.14 1.22 7.88
N ALA A 50 3.53 -0.03 8.16
CA ALA A 50 3.63 -0.54 9.52
C ALA A 50 4.70 0.23 10.33
N ASP A 51 5.86 0.50 9.74
CA ASP A 51 6.94 1.27 10.38
C ASP A 51 6.54 2.73 10.66
N GLY A 52 5.65 3.30 9.84
CA GLY A 52 5.23 4.69 9.96
C GLY A 52 4.08 4.93 10.93
N ILE A 53 3.35 3.90 11.36
CA ILE A 53 2.17 4.01 12.22
C ILE A 53 2.51 3.49 13.62
N PRO A 54 2.31 4.29 14.69
CA PRO A 54 2.50 3.85 16.06
C PRO A 54 1.63 2.62 16.39
N GLU A 55 2.20 1.64 17.08
CA GLU A 55 1.51 0.40 17.49
C GLU A 55 0.90 -0.41 16.32
N ALA A 56 1.39 -0.23 15.09
CA ALA A 56 0.91 -1.01 13.97
C ALA A 56 1.49 -2.43 13.95
N GLU A 57 0.63 -3.38 13.61
CA GLU A 57 1.02 -4.76 13.32
C GLU A 57 0.99 -4.99 11.81
N LEU A 58 1.88 -5.86 11.32
CA LEU A 58 1.92 -6.28 9.92
C LEU A 58 1.53 -7.75 9.79
N TRP A 59 0.52 -8.03 8.97
CA TRP A 59 0.16 -9.38 8.57
C TRP A 59 0.37 -9.59 7.07
N LEU A 60 1.39 -10.38 6.74
CA LEU A 60 1.63 -10.84 5.37
C LEU A 60 0.85 -12.13 5.11
N VAL A 61 -0.02 -12.08 4.11
CA VAL A 61 -0.84 -13.22 3.69
C VAL A 61 -0.17 -13.91 2.52
N GLU A 62 0.39 -15.10 2.76
CA GLU A 62 1.09 -15.88 1.75
C GLU A 62 0.19 -16.23 0.56
N GLY A 63 0.67 -15.97 -0.66
CA GLY A 63 -0.03 -16.33 -1.90
C GLY A 63 -1.27 -15.49 -2.23
N LEU A 64 -1.68 -14.59 -1.33
CA LEU A 64 -2.75 -13.64 -1.58
C LEU A 64 -2.28 -12.59 -2.59
N ARG A 65 -3.15 -12.29 -3.55
CA ARG A 65 -2.92 -11.34 -4.64
C ARG A 65 -4.03 -10.30 -4.69
N SER A 66 -3.70 -9.09 -5.11
CA SER A 66 -4.72 -8.05 -5.29
C SER A 66 -5.75 -8.46 -6.34
N ARG A 67 -7.02 -8.30 -6.00
CA ARG A 67 -8.11 -8.39 -6.98
C ARG A 67 -8.45 -7.00 -7.45
N LYS A 68 -8.49 -6.80 -8.77
CA LYS A 68 -9.07 -5.58 -9.32
C LYS A 68 -10.52 -5.50 -8.88
N CYS A 69 -10.88 -4.38 -8.25
CA CYS A 69 -12.26 -4.05 -8.00
C CYS A 69 -12.96 -3.98 -9.36
N ARG A 70 -13.88 -4.92 -9.62
CA ARG A 70 -14.77 -4.85 -10.77
C ARG A 70 -15.92 -3.95 -10.37
N THR A 71 -16.04 -2.80 -11.02
CA THR A 71 -17.28 -2.03 -11.01
C THR A 71 -18.36 -2.88 -11.69
N ALA A 72 -19.44 -3.15 -10.94
CA ALA A 72 -20.70 -3.62 -11.51
C ALA A 72 -21.32 -2.51 -12.36
#